data_AF-A0A1Y4D264-F1
#
_entry.id   AF-A0A1Y4D264-F1
#
_cell.length_a   1.000
_cell.length_b   1.000
_cell.length_c   1.000
_cell.angle_alpha   90.00
_cell.angle_beta   90.00
_cell.angle_gamma   90.00
#
_symmetry.space_group_name_H-M   'P 1'
#
loop_
_entity.id
_entity.type
_entity.pdbx_description
1 polymer ?
#
loop_
_entity_poly.entity_id
_entity_poly.type
_entity_poly.pdbx_seq_one_letter_code
_entity_poly.pdbx_strand_id
1 'polypeptide(L)'
;MSVYPVSGTGKGTLIAILFKEHSEQTEQTGIREKYDINQTAAQRITDLEHELQVSQNDLRTTIEELETVNEELQAANEELLTANEELQSSNEELQSVNEELYTVNSEFQQKLDELTTMTNDLSNFLSSTMIGILFVDSQLNIRKFTEYVGREFQLVNQDVGRPIQIFAHSFPEEDIVSDAQNVLKNLVPVDREVIGMNGRFYTMRIAPYRTTENSIRGLVITVIDSLGEGSEHTENAQ
;
A
#
# COMPACT_ATOMS: atom_id res chain seq x y z
N MET A 1 -98.63 35.22 29.85
CA MET A 1 -98.86 34.30 31.00
C MET A 1 -98.60 35.10 32.27
N SER A 2 -99.63 35.42 33.06
CA SER A 2 -99.50 36.25 34.27
C SER A 2 -99.94 35.46 35.50
N VAL A 3 -99.08 35.36 36.51
CA VAL A 3 -99.31 34.59 37.75
C VAL A 3 -99.62 35.57 38.88
N TYR A 4 -100.74 35.37 39.58
CA TYR A 4 -101.11 36.16 40.76
C TYR A 4 -101.24 35.25 41.99
N PRO A 5 -100.58 35.55 43.11
CA PRO A 5 -100.73 34.78 44.34
C PRO A 5 -102.05 35.11 45.05
N VAL A 6 -102.80 34.10 45.49
CA VAL A 6 -104.00 34.25 46.33
C VAL A 6 -103.71 33.65 47.71
N SER A 7 -103.83 34.45 48.77
CA SER A 7 -103.54 34.04 50.14
C SER A 7 -104.73 33.33 50.79
N GLY A 8 -104.58 32.05 51.13
CA GLY A 8 -105.52 31.30 51.97
C GLY A 8 -105.07 31.26 53.44
N THR A 9 -105.95 31.67 54.36
CA THR A 9 -105.70 31.65 55.81
C THR A 9 -106.02 30.29 56.42
N GLY A 10 -104.99 29.52 56.79
CA GLY A 10 -105.18 28.32 57.61
C GLY A 10 -103.99 27.37 57.70
N LYS A 11 -102.85 27.84 58.23
CA LYS A 11 -101.64 27.08 58.64
C LYS A 11 -101.26 25.86 57.77
N GLY A 12 -101.06 26.11 56.48
CA GLY A 12 -100.42 25.20 55.52
C GLY A 12 -100.42 25.84 54.14
N THR A 13 -99.26 26.20 53.61
CA THR A 13 -99.13 26.99 52.38
C THR A 13 -99.39 26.12 51.14
N LEU A 14 -100.60 26.17 50.59
CA LEU A 14 -100.94 25.57 49.30
C LEU A 14 -101.07 26.68 48.25
N ILE A 15 -100.44 26.49 47.09
CA ILE A 15 -100.49 27.42 45.96
C ILE A 15 -101.36 26.80 44.85
N ALA A 16 -102.42 27.49 44.46
CA ALA A 16 -103.24 27.11 43.31
C ALA A 16 -102.79 27.88 42.07
N ILE A 17 -102.51 27.18 40.97
CA ILE A 17 -102.16 27.77 39.67
C ILE A 17 -103.33 27.49 38.72
N LEU A 18 -103.99 28.56 38.26
CA LEU A 18 -105.09 28.50 37.29
C LEU A 18 -104.60 29.02 35.93
N PHE A 19 -104.70 28.17 34.92
CA PHE A 19 -104.40 28.52 33.52
C PHE A 19 -105.69 28.98 32.85
N LYS A 20 -105.73 30.24 32.40
CA LYS A 20 -106.80 30.77 31.56
C LYS A 20 -106.27 30.89 30.14
N GLU A 21 -106.80 30.06 29.26
CA GLU A 21 -106.51 30.11 27.82
C GLU A 21 -107.15 31.38 27.25
N HIS A 22 -106.35 32.21 26.57
CA HIS A 22 -106.84 33.39 25.86
C HIS A 22 -106.71 33.11 24.37
N SER A 23 -107.84 32.80 23.73
CA SER A 23 -107.96 32.64 22.29
C SER A 23 -108.17 34.01 21.64
N GLU A 24 -107.09 34.76 21.46
CA GLU A 24 -107.07 35.85 20.49
C GLU A 24 -106.49 35.32 19.18
N GLN A 25 -107.39 35.09 18.21
CA GLN A 25 -107.03 34.91 16.81
C GLN A 25 -106.38 36.21 16.32
N THR A 26 -105.04 36.23 16.29
CA THR A 26 -104.30 37.24 15.53
C THR A 26 -103.94 36.62 14.20
N GLU A 27 -104.55 37.09 13.11
CA GLU A 27 -104.07 36.83 11.75
C GLU A 27 -102.66 37.40 11.61
N GLN A 28 -101.66 36.56 11.86
CA GLN A 28 -100.27 36.89 11.56
C GLN A 28 -99.97 36.45 10.13
N THR A 29 -99.81 37.43 9.25
CA THR A 29 -99.13 37.30 7.96
C THR A 29 -97.64 36.98 8.19
N GLY A 30 -97.37 35.76 8.62
CA GLY A 30 -96.02 35.21 8.71
C GLY A 30 -95.68 34.42 7.44
N ILE A 31 -94.57 34.75 6.80
CA ILE A 31 -93.97 33.93 5.73
C ILE A 31 -93.71 32.54 6.34
N ARG A 32 -94.48 31.53 5.93
CA ARG A 32 -94.13 30.13 6.20
C ARG A 32 -92.99 29.75 5.27
N GLU A 33 -91.75 29.94 5.72
CA GLU A 33 -90.63 29.23 5.11
C GLU A 33 -90.83 27.74 5.37
N LYS A 34 -91.15 27.01 4.32
CA LYS A 34 -91.25 25.56 4.34
C LYS A 34 -89.82 25.03 4.47
N TYR A 35 -89.38 24.81 5.70
CA TYR A 35 -88.07 24.22 5.99
C TYR A 35 -88.03 22.81 5.39
N ASP A 36 -87.40 22.64 4.23
CA ASP A 36 -87.39 21.38 3.50
C ASP A 36 -86.30 20.48 4.08
N ILE A 37 -86.68 19.67 5.07
CA ILE A 37 -85.83 18.71 5.78
C ILE A 37 -85.08 17.81 4.78
N ASN A 38 -85.70 17.50 3.64
CA ASN A 38 -85.07 16.70 2.58
C ASN A 38 -83.91 17.41 1.89
N GLN A 39 -84.01 18.74 1.71
CA GLN A 39 -82.95 19.51 1.07
C GLN A 39 -81.73 19.65 1.99
N THR A 40 -81.95 19.84 3.29
CA THR A 40 -80.87 19.88 4.29
C THR A 40 -80.20 18.51 4.45
N ALA A 41 -80.97 17.43 4.43
CA ALA A 41 -80.45 16.06 4.47
C ALA A 41 -79.64 15.72 3.21
N ALA A 42 -80.11 16.11 2.03
CA ALA A 42 -79.38 15.93 0.77
C ALA A 42 -78.04 16.67 0.78
N GLN A 43 -78.02 17.92 1.27
CA GLN A 43 -76.79 18.70 1.42
C GLN A 43 -75.76 17.98 2.31
N ARG A 44 -76.21 17.43 3.45
CA ARG A 44 -75.36 16.71 4.41
C ARG A 44 -74.78 15.43 3.81
N ILE A 45 -75.56 14.72 3.00
CA ILE A 45 -75.11 13.53 2.28
C ILE A 45 -74.02 13.90 1.28
N THR A 46 -74.22 14.95 0.48
CA THR A 46 -73.18 15.41 -0.46
C THR A 46 -71.90 15.87 0.24
N ASP A 47 -72.00 16.54 1.39
CA ASP A 47 -70.83 16.94 2.17
C ASP A 47 -70.05 15.71 2.68
N LEU A 48 -70.75 14.70 3.20
CA LEU A 48 -70.15 13.45 3.69
C LEU A 48 -69.55 12.62 2.56
N GLU A 49 -70.20 12.56 1.39
CA GLU A 49 -69.67 11.88 0.20
C GLU A 49 -68.38 12.55 -0.26
N HIS A 50 -68.35 13.89 -0.27
CA HIS A 50 -67.15 14.64 -0.60
C HIS A 50 -66.03 14.40 0.44
N GLU A 51 -66.34 14.44 1.73
CA GLU A 51 -65.37 14.20 2.81
C GLU A 51 -64.80 12.77 2.77
N LEU A 52 -65.65 11.78 2.49
CA LEU A 52 -65.23 10.40 2.27
C LEU A 52 -64.31 10.28 1.04
N GLN A 53 -64.66 10.96 -0.06
CA GLN A 53 -63.85 10.92 -1.28
C GLN A 53 -62.49 11.60 -1.09
N VAL A 54 -62.43 12.70 -0.33
CA VAL A 54 -61.16 13.34 0.08
C VAL A 54 -60.34 12.37 0.93
N SER A 55 -60.95 11.76 1.96
CA SER A 55 -60.27 10.81 2.83
C SER A 55 -59.72 9.59 2.08
N GLN A 56 -60.47 9.08 1.09
CA GLN A 56 -60.02 7.98 0.23
C GLN A 56 -58.84 8.39 -0.64
N ASN A 57 -58.85 9.60 -1.20
CA ASN A 57 -57.71 10.12 -1.96
C ASN A 57 -56.48 10.31 -1.05
N ASP A 58 -56.64 10.89 0.14
CA ASP A 58 -55.55 11.08 1.09
C ASP A 58 -54.91 9.75 1.51
N LEU A 59 -55.75 8.74 1.79
CA LEU A 59 -55.29 7.38 2.12
C LEU A 59 -54.51 6.78 0.96
N ARG A 60 -55.00 6.96 -0.27
CA ARG A 60 -54.33 6.45 -1.46
C ARG A 60 -52.98 7.14 -1.66
N THR A 61 -52.89 8.46 -1.50
CA THR A 61 -51.63 9.20 -1.58
C THR A 61 -50.64 8.73 -0.51
N THR A 62 -51.10 8.51 0.73
CA THR A 62 -50.21 7.98 1.78
C THR A 62 -49.74 6.56 1.50
N ILE A 63 -50.57 5.72 0.87
CA ILE A 63 -50.14 4.38 0.43
C ILE A 63 -49.06 4.50 -0.66
N GLU A 64 -49.27 5.33 -1.67
CA GLU A 64 -48.29 5.57 -2.75
C GLU A 64 -46.96 6.13 -2.19
N GLU A 65 -47.02 7.04 -1.20
CA GLU A 65 -45.84 7.55 -0.49
C GLU A 65 -45.12 6.46 0.31
N LEU A 66 -45.86 5.61 1.04
CA LEU A 66 -45.29 4.50 1.80
C LEU A 66 -44.63 3.46 0.89
N GLU A 67 -45.24 3.15 -0.26
CA GLU A 67 -44.67 2.27 -1.27
C GLU A 67 -43.35 2.86 -1.80
N THR A 68 -43.34 4.15 -2.14
CA THR A 68 -42.14 4.85 -2.60
C THR A 68 -41.02 4.81 -1.55
N VAL A 69 -41.33 5.12 -0.29
CA VAL A 69 -40.34 5.06 0.81
C VAL A 69 -39.83 3.65 1.03
N ASN A 70 -40.68 2.63 0.86
CA ASN A 70 -40.25 1.24 1.00
C ASN A 70 -39.32 0.82 -0.14
N GLU A 71 -39.60 1.23 -1.38
CA GLU A 71 -38.70 1.03 -2.53
C GLU A 71 -37.35 1.73 -2.32
N GLU A 72 -37.36 2.99 -1.84
CA GLU A 72 -36.13 3.72 -1.50
C GLU A 72 -35.32 3.03 -0.39
N LEU A 73 -35.99 2.51 0.64
CA LEU A 73 -35.34 1.77 1.72
C LEU A 73 -34.73 0.45 1.21
N GLN A 74 -35.43 -0.24 0.31
CA GLN A 74 -34.92 -1.46 -0.31
C GLN A 74 -33.71 -1.17 -1.18
N ALA A 75 -33.76 -0.12 -2.01
CA ALA A 75 -32.64 0.33 -2.82
C ALA A 75 -31.42 0.70 -1.96
N ALA A 76 -31.62 1.42 -0.86
CA ALA A 76 -30.55 1.76 0.08
C ALA A 76 -29.95 0.52 0.76
N ASN A 77 -30.76 -0.50 1.04
CA ASN A 77 -30.27 -1.77 1.56
C ASN A 77 -29.42 -2.53 0.54
N GLU A 78 -29.86 -2.57 -0.72
CA GLU A 78 -29.10 -3.19 -1.81
C GLU A 78 -27.77 -2.46 -2.03
N GLU A 79 -27.77 -1.13 -2.03
CA GLU A 79 -26.55 -0.32 -2.18
C GLU A 79 -25.58 -0.55 -1.00
N LEU A 80 -26.06 -0.63 0.24
CA LEU A 80 -25.24 -1.01 1.39
C LEU A 80 -24.64 -2.40 1.26
N LEU A 81 -25.41 -3.35 0.72
CA LEU A 81 -24.96 -4.72 0.54
C LEU A 81 -23.87 -4.79 -0.54
N THR A 82 -24.04 -4.07 -1.65
CA THR A 82 -23.00 -3.90 -2.68
C THR A 82 -21.75 -3.24 -2.13
N ALA A 83 -21.88 -2.16 -1.35
CA ALA A 83 -20.72 -1.50 -0.73
C ALA A 83 -19.96 -2.43 0.23
N ASN A 84 -20.67 -3.32 0.92
CA ASN A 84 -20.05 -4.32 1.78
C ASN A 84 -19.31 -5.40 0.98
N GLU A 85 -19.89 -5.87 -0.13
CA GLU A 85 -19.22 -6.79 -1.05
C GLU A 85 -17.97 -6.18 -1.68
N GLU A 86 -18.02 -4.91 -2.10
CA GLU A 86 -16.86 -4.19 -2.62
C GLU A 86 -15.75 -4.02 -1.57
N LEU A 87 -16.11 -3.72 -0.32
CA LEU A 87 -15.14 -3.66 0.79
C LEU A 87 -14.52 -5.03 1.06
N GLN A 88 -15.32 -6.09 1.04
CA GLN A 88 -14.80 -7.45 1.19
C GLN A 88 -13.83 -7.80 0.06
N SER A 89 -14.20 -7.50 -1.18
CA SER A 89 -13.34 -7.72 -2.36
C SER A 89 -12.03 -6.95 -2.24
N SER A 90 -12.07 -5.68 -1.81
CA SER A 90 -10.86 -4.87 -1.59
C SER A 90 -9.97 -5.45 -0.49
N ASN A 91 -10.57 -6.01 0.57
CA ASN A 91 -9.82 -6.65 1.64
C ASN A 91 -9.14 -7.94 1.17
N GLU A 92 -9.83 -8.76 0.37
CA GLU A 92 -9.27 -9.97 -0.26
C GLU A 92 -8.11 -9.62 -1.22
N GLU A 93 -8.26 -8.55 -2.01
CA GLU A 93 -7.19 -8.06 -2.90
C GLU A 93 -5.97 -7.58 -2.10
N LEU A 94 -6.17 -6.81 -1.03
CA LEU A 94 -5.10 -6.39 -0.14
C LEU A 94 -4.38 -7.57 0.51
N GLN A 95 -5.13 -8.61 0.92
CA GLN A 95 -4.53 -9.83 1.46
C GLN A 95 -3.69 -10.55 0.41
N SER A 96 -4.20 -10.67 -0.82
CA SER A 96 -3.48 -11.29 -1.94
C SER A 96 -2.16 -10.57 -2.25
N VAL A 97 -2.17 -9.24 -2.30
CA VAL A 97 -0.96 -8.43 -2.50
C VAL A 97 0.03 -8.64 -1.35
N ASN A 98 -0.46 -8.77 -0.11
CA ASN A 98 0.38 -9.04 1.04
C ASN A 98 1.10 -10.39 0.92
N GLU A 99 0.37 -11.43 0.53
CA GLU A 99 0.91 -12.78 0.29
C GLU A 99 1.95 -12.80 -0.85
N GLU A 100 1.70 -12.07 -1.93
CA GLU A 100 2.65 -11.90 -3.03
C GLU A 100 3.94 -11.21 -2.55
N LEU A 101 3.81 -10.12 -1.76
CA LEU A 101 4.97 -9.42 -1.19
C LEU A 101 5.80 -10.32 -0.28
N TYR A 102 5.18 -11.14 0.55
CA TYR A 102 5.90 -12.11 1.38
C TYR A 102 6.65 -13.14 0.54
N THR A 103 6.02 -13.61 -0.54
CA THR A 103 6.63 -14.57 -1.46
C THR A 103 7.87 -13.97 -2.12
N VAL A 104 7.75 -12.77 -2.69
CA VAL A 104 8.87 -12.07 -3.34
C VAL A 104 10.00 -11.79 -2.36
N ASN A 105 9.68 -11.38 -1.13
CA ASN A 105 10.69 -11.14 -0.09
C ASN A 105 11.44 -12.42 0.28
N SER A 106 10.73 -13.54 0.42
CA SER A 106 11.34 -14.86 0.68
C SER A 106 12.29 -15.28 -0.45
N GLU A 107 11.86 -15.12 -1.72
CA GLU A 107 12.71 -15.39 -2.87
C GLU A 107 13.95 -14.50 -2.91
N PHE A 108 13.80 -13.22 -2.57
CA PHE A 108 14.91 -12.27 -2.52
C PHE A 108 15.92 -12.64 -1.42
N GLN A 109 15.45 -13.03 -0.24
CA GLN A 109 16.31 -13.52 0.85
C GLN A 109 17.06 -14.78 0.42
N GLN A 110 16.38 -15.74 -0.22
CA GLN A 110 17.03 -16.94 -0.74
C GLN A 110 18.12 -16.61 -1.76
N LYS A 111 17.90 -15.61 -2.63
CA LYS A 111 18.91 -15.14 -3.59
C LYS A 111 20.10 -14.47 -2.92
N LEU A 112 19.88 -13.71 -1.85
CA LEU A 112 20.97 -13.14 -1.04
C LEU A 112 21.81 -14.22 -0.36
N ASP A 113 21.18 -15.25 0.19
CA ASP A 113 21.86 -16.37 0.81
C ASP A 113 22.68 -17.18 -0.21
N GLU A 114 22.11 -17.41 -1.40
CA GLU A 114 22.78 -18.07 -2.52
C GLU A 114 24.04 -17.28 -2.95
N LEU A 115 23.91 -15.96 -3.14
CA LEU A 115 25.03 -15.07 -3.48
C LEU A 115 26.09 -15.02 -2.39
N THR A 116 25.68 -14.99 -1.13
CA THR A 116 26.59 -14.98 0.01
C THR A 116 27.36 -16.30 0.09
N THR A 117 26.68 -17.43 -0.11
CA THR A 117 27.29 -18.76 -0.16
C THR A 117 28.29 -18.85 -1.31
N MET A 118 27.90 -18.46 -2.53
CA MET A 118 28.82 -18.45 -3.68
C MET A 118 30.03 -17.53 -3.46
N THR A 119 29.82 -16.37 -2.82
CA THR A 119 30.90 -15.43 -2.52
C THR A 119 31.88 -16.02 -1.50
N ASN A 120 31.36 -16.66 -0.45
CA ASN A 120 32.16 -17.35 0.55
C ASN A 120 32.93 -18.52 -0.07
N ASP A 121 32.29 -19.33 -0.90
CA ASP A 121 32.92 -20.44 -1.61
C ASP A 121 34.05 -19.95 -2.54
N LEU A 122 33.81 -18.86 -3.28
CA LEU A 122 34.85 -18.23 -4.11
C LEU A 122 36.02 -17.72 -3.24
N SER A 123 35.72 -17.06 -2.12
CA SER A 123 36.76 -16.59 -1.20
C SER A 123 37.58 -17.75 -0.64
N ASN A 124 36.92 -18.83 -0.23
CA ASN A 124 37.56 -20.03 0.28
C ASN A 124 38.43 -20.72 -0.79
N PHE A 125 37.95 -20.79 -2.03
CA PHE A 125 38.69 -21.33 -3.16
C PHE A 125 39.95 -20.50 -3.49
N LEU A 126 39.83 -19.17 -3.49
CA LEU A 126 40.98 -18.29 -3.70
C LEU A 126 42.00 -18.39 -2.58
N SER A 127 41.55 -18.53 -1.32
CA SER A 127 42.45 -18.70 -0.18
C SER A 127 43.15 -20.07 -0.16
N SER A 128 42.46 -21.15 -0.56
CA SER A 128 43.06 -22.51 -0.55
C SER A 128 44.08 -22.74 -1.66
N THR A 129 43.95 -22.03 -2.79
CA THR A 129 44.86 -22.13 -3.93
C THR A 129 46.10 -21.26 -3.80
N MET A 130 46.22 -20.45 -2.73
CA MET A 130 47.31 -19.49 -2.51
C MET A 130 47.51 -18.55 -3.72
N ILE A 131 46.44 -18.24 -4.45
CA ILE A 131 46.51 -17.32 -5.60
C ILE A 131 46.35 -15.89 -5.07
N GLY A 132 47.38 -15.09 -5.28
CA GLY A 132 47.33 -13.65 -5.07
C GLY A 132 46.63 -12.96 -6.22
N ILE A 133 45.53 -12.26 -5.98
CA ILE A 133 44.84 -11.45 -7.00
C ILE A 133 44.63 -10.06 -6.44
N LEU A 134 45.11 -9.05 -7.16
CA LEU A 134 44.93 -7.63 -6.85
C LEU A 134 44.25 -6.93 -8.03
N PHE A 135 43.04 -6.43 -7.80
CA PHE A 135 42.31 -5.61 -8.75
C PHE A 135 42.62 -4.14 -8.49
N VAL A 136 43.04 -3.44 -9.54
CA VAL A 136 43.21 -1.98 -9.52
C VAL A 136 42.33 -1.33 -10.58
N ASP A 137 41.96 -0.07 -10.38
CA ASP A 137 41.24 0.73 -11.37
C ASP A 137 42.21 1.38 -12.39
N SER A 138 41.68 2.17 -13.32
CA SER A 138 42.46 2.90 -14.32
C SER A 138 43.39 3.98 -13.75
N GLN A 139 43.17 4.41 -12.51
CA GLN A 139 44.03 5.34 -11.77
C GLN A 139 45.03 4.59 -10.87
N LEU A 140 45.06 3.25 -10.96
CA LEU A 140 45.85 2.36 -10.11
C LEU A 140 45.42 2.36 -8.63
N ASN A 141 44.16 2.70 -8.33
CA ASN A 141 43.61 2.54 -6.99
C ASN A 141 43.14 1.10 -6.76
N ILE A 142 43.43 0.58 -5.57
CA ILE A 142 43.05 -0.77 -5.15
C ILE A 142 41.52 -0.87 -5.09
N ARG A 143 40.93 -1.85 -5.77
CA ARG A 143 39.49 -2.12 -5.73
C ARG A 143 39.14 -3.35 -4.91
N LYS A 144 39.94 -4.41 -5.02
CA LYS A 144 39.74 -5.67 -4.32
C LYS A 144 41.03 -6.48 -4.35
N PHE A 145 41.27 -7.29 -3.33
CA PHE A 145 42.42 -8.17 -3.30
C PHE A 145 42.09 -9.46 -2.54
N THR A 146 42.83 -10.54 -2.82
CA THR A 146 42.77 -11.77 -2.03
C THR A 146 43.67 -11.67 -0.80
N GLU A 147 43.37 -12.42 0.26
CA GLU A 147 44.15 -12.39 1.50
C GLU A 147 45.64 -12.70 1.25
N TYR A 148 45.94 -13.62 0.34
CA TYR A 148 47.29 -14.01 -0.02
C TYR A 148 48.11 -12.83 -0.55
N VAL A 149 47.61 -12.11 -1.57
CA VAL A 149 48.32 -10.92 -2.10
C VAL A 149 48.33 -9.78 -1.09
N GLY A 150 47.32 -9.69 -0.22
CA GLY A 150 47.31 -8.73 0.88
C GLY A 150 48.51 -8.90 1.81
N ARG A 151 48.96 -10.13 2.06
CA ARG A 151 50.19 -10.40 2.84
C ARG A 151 51.45 -9.99 2.08
N GLU A 152 51.52 -10.28 0.78
CA GLU A 152 52.69 -9.95 -0.07
C GLU A 152 52.85 -8.44 -0.36
N PHE A 153 51.74 -7.69 -0.36
CA PHE A 153 51.72 -6.23 -0.55
C PHE A 153 51.44 -5.47 0.75
N GLN A 154 51.42 -6.16 1.89
CA GLN A 154 51.12 -5.61 3.23
C GLN A 154 49.84 -4.75 3.28
N LEU A 155 48.82 -5.16 2.53
CA LEU A 155 47.54 -4.46 2.41
C LEU A 155 46.55 -4.91 3.48
N VAL A 156 45.78 -3.96 4.01
CA VAL A 156 44.61 -4.25 4.85
C VAL A 156 43.32 -3.81 4.17
N ASN A 157 42.17 -4.36 4.60
CA ASN A 157 40.88 -4.08 3.97
C ASN A 157 40.51 -2.57 3.92
N GLN A 158 41.09 -1.76 4.81
CA GLN A 158 40.90 -0.31 4.84
C GLN A 158 41.67 0.44 3.73
N ASP A 159 42.58 -0.22 3.02
CA ASP A 159 43.37 0.36 1.94
C ASP A 159 42.69 0.34 0.57
N VAL A 160 41.50 -0.27 0.49
CA VAL A 160 40.66 -0.19 -0.72
C VAL A 160 40.35 1.27 -1.04
N GLY A 161 40.58 1.66 -2.30
CA GLY A 161 40.44 3.03 -2.80
C GLY A 161 41.73 3.84 -2.78
N ARG A 162 42.83 3.33 -2.21
CA ARG A 162 44.14 3.99 -2.22
C ARG A 162 44.97 3.58 -3.45
N PRO A 163 45.87 4.45 -3.94
CA PRO A 163 46.75 4.11 -5.05
C PRO A 163 47.71 2.99 -4.66
N ILE A 164 47.96 2.02 -5.53
CA ILE A 164 48.90 0.92 -5.26
C ILE A 164 50.36 1.41 -5.04
N GLN A 165 50.69 2.59 -5.56
CA GLN A 165 52.04 3.16 -5.59
C GLN A 165 52.62 3.47 -4.19
N ILE A 166 51.77 3.62 -3.17
CA ILE A 166 52.22 3.97 -1.80
C ILE A 166 52.53 2.75 -0.95
N PHE A 167 52.28 1.53 -1.46
CA PHE A 167 52.43 0.29 -0.70
C PHE A 167 53.72 -0.43 -1.07
N ALA A 168 54.41 -0.96 -0.07
CA ALA A 168 55.56 -1.82 -0.27
C ALA A 168 55.10 -3.21 -0.74
N HIS A 169 55.89 -3.85 -1.61
CA HIS A 169 55.64 -5.21 -2.07
C HIS A 169 56.88 -6.09 -1.87
N SER A 170 56.66 -7.40 -1.71
CA SER A 170 57.70 -8.42 -1.57
C SER A 170 58.62 -8.61 -2.80
N PHE A 171 58.57 -7.74 -3.82
CA PHE A 171 59.27 -7.91 -5.11
C PHE A 171 60.16 -6.69 -5.43
N PRO A 172 61.28 -6.47 -4.73
CA PRO A 172 62.04 -5.22 -4.78
C PRO A 172 62.73 -4.95 -6.13
N GLU A 173 62.96 -5.99 -6.95
CA GLU A 173 63.59 -5.86 -8.26
C GLU A 173 62.60 -5.49 -9.38
N GLU A 174 61.30 -5.47 -9.08
CA GLU A 174 60.23 -5.30 -10.06
C GLU A 174 59.54 -3.93 -9.97
N ASP A 175 59.43 -3.22 -11.10
CA ASP A 175 58.66 -1.97 -11.20
C ASP A 175 57.21 -2.25 -11.64
N ILE A 176 56.43 -2.77 -10.70
CA ILE A 176 55.02 -3.17 -10.92
C ILE A 176 54.17 -1.97 -11.39
N VAL A 177 54.48 -0.76 -10.94
CA VAL A 177 53.72 0.45 -11.28
C VAL A 177 53.93 0.83 -12.74
N SER A 178 55.17 0.85 -13.20
CA SER A 178 55.50 1.13 -14.60
C SER A 178 54.88 0.10 -15.54
N ASP A 179 54.96 -1.18 -15.17
CA ASP A 179 54.35 -2.25 -15.95
C ASP A 179 52.82 -2.14 -15.98
N ALA A 180 52.19 -1.83 -14.86
CA ALA A 180 50.75 -1.57 -14.81
C ALA A 180 50.35 -0.41 -15.75
N GLN A 181 51.10 0.69 -15.76
CA GLN A 181 50.85 1.80 -16.68
C GLN A 181 51.03 1.39 -18.15
N ASN A 182 52.05 0.58 -18.44
CA ASN A 182 52.30 0.05 -19.77
C ASN A 182 51.15 -0.85 -20.26
N VAL A 183 50.66 -1.76 -19.40
CA VAL A 183 49.51 -2.62 -19.70
C VAL A 183 48.22 -1.80 -19.88
N LEU A 184 47.99 -0.76 -19.08
CA LEU A 184 46.82 0.13 -19.27
C LEU A 184 46.86 0.85 -20.63
N LYS A 185 48.05 1.25 -21.08
CA LYS A 185 48.22 2.00 -22.34
C LYS A 185 48.17 1.10 -23.57
N ASN A 186 48.85 -0.04 -23.53
CA ASN A 186 49.05 -0.91 -24.68
C ASN A 186 48.09 -2.09 -24.72
N LEU A 187 47.43 -2.41 -23.60
CA LEU A 187 46.50 -3.53 -23.43
C LEU A 187 47.11 -4.91 -23.69
N VAL A 188 48.43 -4.99 -23.72
CA VAL A 188 49.20 -6.22 -23.82
C VAL A 188 49.53 -6.67 -22.40
N PRO A 189 49.12 -7.88 -21.98
CA PRO A 189 49.44 -8.38 -20.65
C PRO A 189 50.95 -8.64 -20.53
N VAL A 190 51.48 -8.46 -19.32
CA VAL A 190 52.85 -8.82 -18.94
C VAL A 190 52.79 -10.09 -18.11
N ASP A 191 53.65 -11.05 -18.40
CA ASP A 191 53.76 -12.33 -17.69
C ASP A 191 55.24 -12.67 -17.52
N ARG A 192 55.70 -12.90 -16.29
CA ARG A 192 57.10 -13.19 -15.97
C ARG A 192 57.24 -13.91 -14.65
N GLU A 193 58.35 -14.62 -14.50
CA GLU A 193 58.80 -15.15 -13.21
C GLU A 193 59.52 -14.06 -12.42
N VAL A 194 59.19 -13.93 -11.14
CA VAL A 194 59.76 -12.94 -10.22
C VAL A 194 60.22 -13.63 -8.93
N ILE A 195 61.24 -13.09 -8.28
CA ILE A 195 61.77 -13.61 -7.03
C ILE A 195 61.28 -12.72 -5.89
N GLY A 196 60.62 -13.31 -4.89
CA GLY A 196 60.18 -12.60 -3.70
C GLY A 196 61.34 -12.37 -2.71
N MET A 197 61.15 -11.45 -1.75
CA MET A 197 62.11 -11.19 -0.67
C MET A 197 62.42 -12.44 0.19
N ASN A 198 61.54 -13.43 0.17
CA ASN A 198 61.71 -14.72 0.83
C ASN A 198 62.54 -15.74 0.04
N GLY A 199 63.04 -15.36 -1.16
CA GLY A 199 63.80 -16.22 -2.06
C GLY A 199 62.96 -17.24 -2.83
N ARG A 200 61.62 -17.16 -2.80
CA ARG A 200 60.73 -18.02 -3.57
C ARG A 200 60.48 -17.46 -4.96
N PHE A 201 60.23 -18.36 -5.90
CA PHE A 201 59.85 -18.02 -7.27
C PHE A 201 58.33 -17.89 -7.38
N TYR A 202 57.89 -16.85 -8.07
CA TYR A 202 56.49 -16.58 -8.33
C TYR A 202 56.27 -16.32 -9.82
N THR A 203 55.14 -16.75 -10.35
CA THR A 203 54.66 -16.26 -11.64
C THR A 203 53.79 -15.02 -11.41
N MET A 204 54.21 -13.88 -11.94
CA MET A 204 53.46 -12.62 -11.89
C MET A 204 52.88 -12.28 -13.25
N ARG A 205 51.56 -12.04 -13.27
CA ARG A 205 50.85 -11.62 -14.47
C ARG A 205 50.06 -10.34 -14.24
N ILE A 206 50.26 -9.34 -15.10
CA ILE A 206 49.51 -8.09 -15.11
C ILE A 206 48.68 -8.06 -16.40
N ALA A 207 47.36 -8.04 -16.27
CA ALA A 207 46.45 -8.09 -17.40
C ALA A 207 45.32 -7.04 -17.29
N PRO A 208 44.80 -6.51 -18.41
CA PRO A 208 43.68 -5.58 -18.38
C PRO A 208 42.40 -6.29 -17.92
N TYR A 209 41.69 -5.67 -16.98
CA TYR A 209 40.39 -6.16 -16.51
C TYR A 209 39.27 -5.65 -17.41
N ARG A 210 38.70 -6.56 -18.20
CA ARG A 210 37.55 -6.29 -19.07
C ARG A 210 36.26 -6.70 -18.38
N THR A 211 35.27 -5.82 -18.44
CA THR A 211 33.94 -6.14 -17.93
C THR A 211 33.07 -6.79 -18.99
N THR A 212 31.89 -7.27 -18.61
CA THR A 212 30.90 -7.90 -19.52
C THR A 212 30.51 -6.99 -20.68
N GLU A 213 30.59 -5.67 -20.49
CA GLU A 213 30.34 -4.65 -21.52
C GLU A 213 31.58 -4.35 -22.38
N ASN A 214 32.63 -5.17 -22.27
CA ASN A 214 33.92 -5.03 -22.96
C ASN A 214 34.67 -3.70 -22.68
N SER A 215 34.27 -2.96 -21.64
CA SER A 215 34.99 -1.80 -21.14
C SER A 215 36.13 -2.22 -20.20
N ILE A 216 37.29 -1.58 -20.35
CA ILE A 216 38.45 -1.77 -19.47
C ILE A 216 38.25 -0.90 -18.24
N ARG A 217 38.05 -1.51 -17.08
CA ARG A 217 37.88 -0.79 -15.80
C ARG A 217 39.14 -0.73 -14.95
N GLY A 218 40.26 -1.24 -15.45
CA GLY A 218 41.55 -1.25 -14.76
C GLY A 218 42.36 -2.49 -15.09
N LEU A 219 43.09 -3.01 -14.10
CA LEU A 219 43.97 -4.17 -14.24
C LEU A 219 43.68 -5.23 -13.18
N VAL A 220 44.15 -6.44 -13.48
CA VAL A 220 44.32 -7.53 -12.53
C VAL A 220 45.80 -7.87 -12.47
N ILE A 221 46.36 -7.85 -11.27
CA ILE A 221 47.70 -8.36 -10.98
C ILE A 221 47.50 -9.70 -10.27
N THR A 222 48.03 -10.77 -10.87
CA THR A 222 47.97 -12.12 -10.34
C THR A 222 49.37 -12.57 -9.97
N VAL A 223 49.50 -13.16 -8.79
CA VAL A 223 50.75 -13.72 -8.27
C VAL A 223 50.46 -15.16 -7.84
N ILE A 224 51.18 -16.12 -8.42
CA ILE A 224 51.03 -17.55 -8.13
C ILE A 224 52.40 -18.06 -7.68
N ASP A 225 52.43 -18.79 -6.56
CA ASP A 225 53.63 -19.49 -6.11
C ASP A 225 53.99 -20.55 -7.15
N SER A 226 55.15 -20.39 -7.79
CA SER A 226 55.66 -21.35 -8.75
C SER A 226 56.58 -22.32 -8.00
N LEU A 227 56.29 -23.61 -8.06
CA LEU A 227 57.13 -24.69 -7.52
C LEU A 227 58.49 -24.84 -8.23
N GLY A 228 58.97 -23.80 -8.93
CA GLY A 228 60.17 -23.83 -9.75
C GLY A 228 61.43 -24.03 -8.90
N GLU A 229 61.99 -25.23 -8.96
CA GLU A 229 63.44 -25.39 -8.87
C GLU A 229 64.08 -24.44 -9.88
N GLY A 230 65.04 -23.65 -9.42
CA GLY A 230 65.72 -22.66 -10.25
C GLY A 230 66.14 -23.28 -11.57
N SER A 231 65.61 -22.73 -12.66
CA SER A 231 66.12 -23.01 -13.99
C SER A 231 67.61 -22.68 -13.97
N GLU A 232 68.45 -23.71 -13.84
CA GLU A 232 69.89 -23.63 -14.07
C GLU A 232 70.09 -23.11 -15.49
N HIS A 233 70.15 -21.79 -15.65
CA HIS A 233 70.93 -21.18 -16.71
C HIS A 233 72.39 -21.43 -16.37
N THR A 234 72.83 -22.67 -16.60
CA THR A 234 74.23 -22.94 -16.89
C THR A 234 74.50 -22.28 -18.25
N GLU A 235 74.86 -20.99 -18.18
CA GLU A 235 75.85 -20.44 -19.10
C GLU A 235 77.10 -21.30 -19.00
N ASN A 236 77.16 -22.39 -19.77
CA ASN A 236 78.44 -22.92 -20.21
C ASN A 236 78.89 -22.07 -21.39
N ALA A 237 79.60 -21.01 -21.03
CA ALA A 237 80.58 -20.36 -21.89
C ALA A 237 81.73 -21.33 -22.15
N GLN A 238 81.89 -21.78 -23.41
CA GLN A 238 83.13 -21.80 -24.21
C GLN A 238 82.98 -22.69 -25.44
#